data_AF-A0A1H4SVA2-F1
#
_entry.id   AF-A0A1H4SVA2-F1
#
_cell.length_a   1.000
_cell.length_b   1.000
_cell.length_c   1.000
_cell.angle_alpha   90.00
_cell.angle_beta   90.00
_cell.angle_gamma   90.00
#
_symmetry.space_group_name_H-M   'P 1'
#
loop_
_entity.id
_entity.type
_entity.pdbx_description
1 polymer ?
#
loop_
_entity_poly.entity_id
_entity_poly.type
_entity_poly.pdbx_seq_one_letter_code
_entity_poly.pdbx_strand_id
1 'polypeptide(L)'
;MTSHKSPQTMKPATAAKKLGVYLEATPAEFQEGVVSRDELSALQSDPPEWLLELRSNGPHPRPVVAAKLGVSIAGLARGGITDALTTEQIDALMADRPEWLQQERATQAEVRKETVRIKEKNAARRDQPRRPRS
;
A
#
# COMPACT_ATOMS: atom_id res chain seq x y z
N MET A 1 -14.89 -22.44 -28.97
CA MET A 1 -14.37 -23.18 -27.81
C MET A 1 -14.15 -22.20 -26.67
N THR A 2 -15.09 -22.10 -25.74
CA THR A 2 -14.91 -21.29 -24.54
C THR A 2 -13.97 -22.04 -23.61
N SER A 3 -12.71 -21.60 -23.57
CA SER A 3 -11.72 -22.09 -22.63
C SER A 3 -12.28 -21.90 -21.22
N HIS A 4 -12.52 -23.01 -20.51
CA HIS A 4 -12.89 -23.00 -19.10
C HIS A 4 -11.68 -22.46 -18.34
N LYS A 5 -11.62 -21.14 -18.14
CA LYS A 5 -10.63 -20.53 -17.27
C LYS A 5 -10.91 -21.04 -15.86
N SER A 6 -10.05 -21.92 -15.35
CA SER A 6 -10.06 -22.24 -13.93
C SER A 6 -10.04 -20.93 -13.13
N PRO A 7 -10.94 -20.76 -12.16
CA PRO A 7 -10.98 -19.54 -11.37
C PRO A 7 -9.63 -19.38 -10.67
N GLN A 8 -8.93 -18.29 -11.00
CA GLN A 8 -7.67 -17.96 -10.34
C GLN A 8 -8.00 -17.48 -8.93
N THR A 9 -7.89 -18.39 -7.97
CA THR A 9 -8.07 -18.11 -6.55
C THR A 9 -6.74 -17.68 -5.91
N MET A 10 -6.82 -16.90 -4.85
CA MET A 10 -5.68 -16.50 -4.03
C MET A 10 -5.98 -16.63 -2.55
N LYS A 11 -4.91 -16.81 -1.76
CA LYS A 11 -4.99 -16.85 -0.30
C LYS A 11 -5.55 -15.52 0.24
N PRO A 12 -6.35 -15.55 1.32
CA PRO A 12 -6.87 -14.35 2.00
C PRO A 12 -5.79 -13.31 2.32
N ALA A 13 -4.61 -13.75 2.77
CA ALA A 13 -3.48 -12.85 3.02
C ALA A 13 -3.07 -12.04 1.77
N THR A 14 -3.09 -12.66 0.59
CA THR A 14 -2.81 -11.97 -0.68
C THR A 14 -3.94 -11.02 -1.06
N ALA A 15 -5.20 -11.42 -0.84
CA ALA A 15 -6.37 -10.59 -1.10
C ALA A 15 -6.38 -9.36 -0.17
N ALA A 16 -6.22 -9.54 1.14
CA ALA A 16 -6.10 -8.47 2.13
C ALA A 16 -5.00 -7.47 1.77
N LYS A 17 -3.82 -7.97 1.36
CA LYS A 17 -2.72 -7.12 0.90
C LYS A 17 -3.09 -6.28 -0.33
N LYS A 18 -3.86 -6.84 -1.28
CA LYS A 18 -4.36 -6.11 -2.45
C LYS A 18 -5.48 -5.13 -2.13
N LEU A 19 -6.28 -5.43 -1.10
CA LEU A 19 -7.35 -4.56 -0.61
C LEU A 19 -6.84 -3.45 0.31
N GLY A 20 -5.60 -3.57 0.81
CA GLY A 20 -4.96 -2.61 1.71
C GLY A 20 -5.45 -2.72 3.15
N VAL A 21 -5.90 -3.89 3.60
CA VAL A 21 -6.45 -4.10 4.94
C VAL A 21 -5.65 -5.11 5.76
N TYR A 22 -5.79 -5.03 7.08
CA TYR A 22 -5.18 -5.96 8.02
C TYR A 22 -6.02 -7.25 8.11
N LEU A 23 -5.43 -8.39 7.76
CA LEU A 23 -6.15 -9.66 7.61
C LEU A 23 -6.84 -10.10 8.90
N GLU A 24 -6.18 -9.99 10.05
CA GLU A 24 -6.71 -10.48 11.33
C GLU A 24 -7.93 -9.67 11.81
N ALA A 25 -8.16 -8.48 11.24
CA ALA A 25 -9.33 -7.66 11.50
C ALA A 25 -10.48 -7.87 10.50
N THR A 26 -10.29 -8.70 9.47
CA THR A 26 -11.37 -9.04 8.52
C THR A 26 -12.32 -10.11 9.10
N PRO A 27 -13.56 -10.25 8.59
CA PRO A 27 -14.47 -11.31 9.03
C PRO A 27 -13.90 -12.72 8.85
N ALA A 28 -14.32 -13.68 9.70
CA ALA A 28 -13.80 -15.05 9.69
C ALA A 28 -14.01 -15.75 8.32
N GLU A 29 -15.12 -15.46 7.66
CA GLU A 29 -15.44 -16.00 6.33
C GLU A 29 -14.42 -15.57 5.28
N PHE A 30 -13.88 -14.34 5.42
CA PHE A 30 -12.80 -13.87 4.57
C PHE A 30 -11.45 -14.48 4.95
N GLN A 31 -11.18 -14.66 6.25
CA GLN A 31 -9.90 -15.20 6.74
C GLN A 31 -9.68 -16.68 6.40
N GLU A 32 -10.75 -17.48 6.46
CA GLU A 32 -10.70 -18.94 6.27
C GLU A 32 -10.93 -19.36 4.82
N GLY A 33 -11.54 -18.48 4.00
CA GLY A 33 -11.91 -18.77 2.63
C GLY A 33 -10.76 -18.71 1.61
N VAL A 34 -11.13 -18.83 0.34
CA VAL A 34 -10.27 -18.47 -0.80
C VAL A 34 -10.94 -17.34 -1.56
N VAL A 35 -10.15 -16.39 -2.07
CA VAL A 35 -10.68 -15.24 -2.78
C VAL A 35 -10.36 -15.38 -4.26
N SER A 36 -11.38 -15.49 -5.10
CA SER A 36 -11.25 -15.45 -6.55
C SER A 36 -10.90 -14.04 -7.03
N ARG A 37 -10.38 -13.95 -8.26
CA ARG A 37 -10.13 -12.64 -8.88
C ARG A 37 -11.41 -11.81 -9.02
N ASP A 38 -12.54 -12.46 -9.29
CA ASP A 38 -13.82 -11.78 -9.50
C ASP A 38 -14.38 -11.24 -8.18
N GLU A 39 -14.30 -12.02 -7.10
CA GLU A 39 -14.64 -11.55 -5.74
C GLU A 39 -13.75 -10.41 -5.29
N LEU A 40 -12.44 -10.48 -5.54
CA LEU A 40 -11.54 -9.36 -5.24
C LEU A 40 -11.95 -8.10 -6.02
N SER A 41 -12.32 -8.24 -7.29
CA SER A 41 -12.78 -7.11 -8.11
C SER A 41 -14.09 -6.54 -7.59
N ALA A 42 -15.02 -7.39 -7.14
CA ALA A 42 -16.27 -6.97 -6.51
C ALA A 42 -15.99 -6.18 -5.23
N LEU A 43 -15.17 -6.72 -4.31
CA LEU A 43 -14.77 -6.03 -3.08
C LEU A 43 -14.06 -4.69 -3.31
N GLN A 44 -13.41 -4.51 -4.46
CA GLN A 44 -12.79 -3.25 -4.85
C GLN A 44 -13.80 -2.24 -5.43
N SER A 45 -14.77 -2.72 -6.19
CA SER A 45 -15.71 -1.88 -6.94
C SER A 45 -16.94 -1.49 -6.10
N ASP A 46 -17.42 -2.43 -5.29
CA ASP A 46 -18.57 -2.30 -4.40
C ASP A 46 -18.16 -2.82 -3.01
N PRO A 47 -17.36 -2.04 -2.25
CA PRO A 47 -16.84 -2.48 -0.97
C PRO A 47 -17.96 -2.57 0.08
N PRO A 48 -18.11 -3.71 0.77
CA PRO A 48 -19.06 -3.84 1.86
C PRO A 48 -18.68 -2.96 3.06
N GLU A 49 -19.63 -2.73 3.97
CA GLU A 49 -19.48 -1.84 5.12
C GLU A 49 -18.26 -2.17 5.99
N TRP A 50 -18.05 -3.45 6.32
CA TRP A 50 -16.88 -3.87 7.11
C TRP A 50 -15.55 -3.49 6.44
N LEU A 51 -15.49 -3.49 5.10
CA LEU A 51 -14.27 -3.14 4.37
C LEU A 51 -14.06 -1.62 4.35
N LEU A 52 -15.16 -0.85 4.26
CA LEU A 52 -15.12 0.61 4.38
C LEU A 52 -14.67 1.04 5.78
N GLU A 53 -15.20 0.39 6.81
CA GLU A 53 -14.86 0.64 8.21
C GLU A 53 -13.37 0.38 8.47
N LEU A 54 -12.85 -0.78 8.05
CA LEU A 54 -11.43 -1.10 8.19
C LEU A 54 -10.51 -0.12 7.46
N ARG A 55 -10.92 0.36 6.27
CA ARG A 55 -10.15 1.36 5.51
C ARG A 55 -10.17 2.75 6.16
N SER A 56 -11.23 3.06 6.88
CA SER A 56 -11.42 4.37 7.52
C SER A 56 -10.73 4.42 8.88
N ASN A 57 -10.95 3.40 9.72
CA ASN A 57 -10.57 3.42 11.14
C ASN A 57 -9.39 2.50 11.46
N GLY A 58 -9.14 1.49 10.61
CA GLY A 58 -8.08 0.51 10.84
C GLY A 58 -8.53 -0.62 11.78
N PRO A 59 -7.62 -1.53 12.17
CA PRO A 59 -6.16 -1.43 12.08
C PRO A 59 -5.63 -1.44 10.64
N HIS A 60 -4.74 -0.50 10.33
CA HIS A 60 -4.12 -0.33 9.03
C HIS A 60 -2.85 -1.17 8.92
N PRO A 61 -2.63 -1.91 7.82
CA PRO A 61 -1.39 -2.65 7.64
C PRO A 61 -0.22 -1.68 7.45
N ARG A 62 1.00 -2.12 7.78
CA ARG A 62 2.23 -1.29 7.74
C ARG A 62 2.42 -0.46 6.46
N PRO A 63 2.13 -0.95 5.23
CA PRO A 63 2.24 -0.13 4.03
C PRO A 63 1.31 1.09 4.04
N VAL A 64 0.09 0.92 4.57
CA VAL A 64 -0.90 1.99 4.70
C VAL A 64 -0.51 2.96 5.81
N VAL A 65 -0.03 2.45 6.95
CA VAL A 65 0.51 3.28 8.04
C VAL A 65 1.66 4.15 7.54
N ALA A 66 2.66 3.56 6.85
CA ALA A 66 3.79 4.30 6.30
C ALA A 66 3.34 5.38 5.29
N ALA A 67 2.35 5.06 4.45
CA ALA A 67 1.78 6.01 3.50
C ALA A 67 1.09 7.18 4.22
N LYS A 68 0.25 6.91 5.22
CA LYS A 68 -0.45 7.94 6.03
C LYS A 68 0.54 8.84 6.78
N LEU A 69 1.59 8.27 7.37
CA LEU A 69 2.64 9.02 8.08
C LEU A 69 3.62 9.75 7.14
N GLY A 70 3.60 9.47 5.84
CA GLY A 70 4.47 10.10 4.86
C GLY A 70 5.92 9.61 4.90
N VAL A 71 6.15 8.37 5.34
CA VAL A 71 7.48 7.75 5.49
C VAL A 71 7.60 6.50 4.61
N SER A 72 8.80 5.92 4.54
CA SER A 72 8.99 4.59 3.93
C SER A 72 8.63 3.47 4.93
N ILE A 73 8.32 2.26 4.44
CA ILE A 73 8.08 1.09 5.32
C ILE A 73 9.33 0.78 6.18
N ALA A 74 10.53 0.97 5.62
CA ALA A 74 11.77 0.82 6.35
C ALA A 74 11.96 1.91 7.42
N GLY A 75 11.58 3.15 7.12
CA GLY A 75 11.57 4.26 8.08
C GLY A 75 10.60 4.04 9.22
N LEU A 76 9.41 3.51 8.92
CA LEU A 76 8.43 3.10 9.93
C LEU A 76 9.02 2.05 10.88
N ALA A 77 9.71 1.05 10.34
CA ALA A 77 10.37 0.02 11.15
C ALA A 77 11.52 0.57 12.00
N ARG A 78 12.30 1.54 11.49
CA ARG A 78 13.34 2.24 12.28
C ARG A 78 12.76 3.07 13.42
N GLY A 79 11.55 3.61 13.23
CA GLY A 79 10.76 4.25 14.28
C GLY A 79 10.17 3.28 15.32
N GLY A 80 10.47 1.98 15.23
CA GLY A 80 9.99 0.96 16.16
C GLY A 80 8.57 0.45 15.88
N ILE A 81 7.92 0.92 14.82
CA ILE A 81 6.56 0.52 14.48
C ILE A 81 6.59 -0.67 13.52
N THR A 82 6.31 -1.85 14.06
CA THR A 82 6.24 -3.11 13.30
C THR A 82 4.83 -3.62 13.06
N ASP A 83 3.86 -3.12 13.82
CA ASP A 83 2.50 -3.65 13.84
C ASP A 83 1.52 -2.76 13.08
N ALA A 84 0.28 -3.23 12.94
CA ALA A 84 -0.80 -2.44 12.39
C ALA A 84 -1.24 -1.35 13.37
N LEU A 85 -1.61 -0.17 12.86
CA LEU A 85 -2.07 0.95 13.69
C LEU A 85 -3.47 1.40 13.28
N THR A 86 -4.29 1.79 14.25
CA THR A 86 -5.58 2.45 13.98
C THR A 86 -5.37 3.88 13.49
N THR A 87 -6.41 4.49 12.92
CA THR A 87 -6.37 5.91 12.54
C THR A 87 -6.07 6.80 13.74
N GLU A 88 -6.66 6.53 14.90
CA GLU A 88 -6.42 7.27 16.15
C GLU A 88 -4.95 7.24 16.58
N GLN A 89 -4.30 6.07 16.52
CA GLN A 89 -2.87 5.93 16.83
C GLN A 89 -1.99 6.67 15.84
N ILE A 90 -2.35 6.66 14.55
CA ILE A 90 -1.64 7.42 13.51
C ILE A 90 -1.80 8.92 13.76
N ASP A 91 -2.99 9.39 14.09
CA ASP A 91 -3.27 10.80 14.36
C ASP A 91 -2.52 11.28 15.60
N ALA A 92 -2.43 10.45 16.65
CA ALA A 92 -1.60 10.72 17.82
C ALA A 92 -0.12 10.89 17.45
N LEU A 93 0.46 9.98 16.65
CA LEU A 93 1.84 10.11 16.16
C LEU A 93 2.04 11.37 15.31
N MET A 94 1.04 11.73 14.49
CA MET A 94 1.09 12.95 13.68
C MET A 94 1.03 14.22 14.53
N ALA A 95 0.31 14.20 15.66
CA ALA A 95 0.23 15.30 16.61
C ALA A 95 1.51 15.43 17.45
N ASP A 96 2.01 14.32 17.98
CA ASP A 96 3.21 14.29 18.83
C ASP A 96 4.49 14.66 18.07
N ARG A 97 4.51 14.38 16.76
CA ARG A 97 5.64 14.68 15.86
C ARG A 97 7.00 14.25 16.43
N PRO A 98 7.17 12.97 16.83
CA PRO A 98 8.43 12.50 17.38
C PRO A 98 9.59 12.72 16.40
N GLU A 99 10.80 12.88 16.92
CA GLU A 99 12.00 13.23 16.14
C GLU A 99 12.22 12.26 14.97
N TRP A 100 12.11 10.95 15.22
CA TRP A 100 12.27 9.93 14.18
C TRP A 100 11.29 10.13 13.01
N LEU A 101 10.04 10.53 13.29
CA LEU A 101 9.02 10.74 12.27
C LEU A 101 9.36 11.96 11.40
N GLN A 102 9.87 13.03 12.02
CA GLN A 102 10.30 14.22 11.30
C GLN A 102 11.48 13.92 10.38
N GLN A 103 12.49 13.20 10.90
CA GLN A 103 13.67 12.79 10.14
C GLN A 103 13.32 11.87 8.96
N GLU A 104 12.45 10.88 9.18
CA GLU A 104 12.03 9.95 8.14
C GLU A 104 11.17 10.62 7.08
N ARG A 105 10.31 11.59 7.44
CA ARG A 105 9.55 12.38 6.46
C ARG A 105 10.44 13.26 5.60
N ALA A 106 11.46 13.90 6.20
CA ALA A 106 12.45 14.67 5.45
C ALA A 106 13.21 13.78 4.46
N THR A 107 13.67 12.62 4.92
CA THR A 107 14.36 11.63 4.08
C THR A 107 13.48 11.16 2.93
N GLN A 108 12.21 10.82 3.22
CA GLN A 108 11.26 10.38 2.21
C GLN A 108 10.94 11.47 1.18
N ALA A 109 10.90 12.73 1.58
CA ALA A 109 10.72 13.86 0.67
C ALA A 109 11.89 13.99 -0.31
N GLU A 110 13.13 13.90 0.17
CA GLU A 110 14.33 13.96 -0.68
C GLU A 110 14.39 12.78 -1.67
N VAL A 111 14.10 11.55 -1.21
CA VAL A 111 14.04 10.36 -2.08
C VAL A 111 12.99 10.54 -3.18
N ARG A 112 11.82 11.11 -2.85
CA ARG A 112 10.76 11.38 -3.84
C ARG A 112 11.22 12.40 -4.89
N LYS A 113 11.87 13.49 -4.48
CA LYS A 113 12.43 14.50 -5.40
C LYS A 113 13.45 13.87 -6.36
N GLU A 114 14.38 13.06 -5.85
CA GLU A 114 15.39 12.42 -6.70
C GLU A 114 14.76 11.39 -7.64
N THR A 115 13.75 10.64 -7.17
CA THR A 115 13.02 9.68 -8.03
C THR A 115 12.33 10.39 -9.20
N VAL A 116 11.72 11.56 -8.98
CA VAL A 116 11.12 12.39 -10.03
C VAL A 116 12.19 12.85 -11.03
N ARG A 117 13.31 13.40 -10.54
CA ARG A 117 14.43 13.84 -11.39
C ARG A 117 14.97 12.72 -12.28
N ILE A 118 15.17 11.53 -11.72
CA ILE A 118 15.63 10.35 -12.47
C ILE A 118 14.59 9.93 -13.51
N LYS A 119 13.30 9.96 -13.17
CA LYS A 119 12.22 9.62 -14.11
C LYS A 119 12.17 10.58 -15.30
N GLU A 120 12.27 11.88 -15.06
CA GLU A 120 12.32 12.91 -16.09
C GLU A 120 13.54 12.76 -16.99
N LYS A 121 14.73 12.57 -16.41
CA LYS A 121 15.97 12.30 -17.16
C LYS A 121 15.84 11.05 -18.04
N ASN A 122 15.23 9.99 -17.52
CA ASN A 122 15.02 8.76 -18.26
C ASN A 122 14.00 8.92 -19.40
N ALA A 123 12.94 9.71 -19.20
CA ALA A 123 11.99 10.06 -20.25
C ALA A 123 12.68 10.86 -21.37
N ALA A 124 13.42 11.92 -21.02
CA ALA A 124 14.15 12.74 -21.99
C ALA A 124 15.17 11.92 -22.82
N ARG A 125 15.83 10.94 -22.21
CA ARG A 125 16.75 10.03 -22.92
C ARG A 125 16.02 9.07 -23.87
N ARG A 126 14.80 8.64 -23.53
CA ARG A 126 14.00 7.75 -24.40
C ARG A 126 13.48 8.51 -25.62
N ASP A 127 13.15 9.79 -25.46
CA ASP A 127 12.63 10.64 -26.53
C ASP A 127 13.73 11.24 -27.42
N GLN A 128 15.02 11.05 -27.09
CA GLN A 128 16.11 11.46 -27.95
C GLN A 128 16.18 10.57 -29.21
N PRO A 129 16.10 11.14 -30.42
CA PRO A 129 16.19 10.37 -31.65
C PRO A 129 17.55 9.68 -31.71
N ARG A 130 17.54 8.36 -31.97
CA ARG A 130 18.76 7.57 -32.14
C ARG A 130 19.54 8.18 -33.30
N ARG A 131 20.67 8.84 -33.02
CA ARG A 131 21.58 9.33 -34.06
C ARG A 131 21.95 8.14 -34.96
N PRO A 132 21.85 8.26 -36.30
CA PRO A 132 22.26 7.19 -37.20
C PRO A 132 23.74 6.91 -36.96
N ARG A 133 24.07 5.62 -36.79
CA ARG A 133 25.47 5.18 -36.70
C ARG A 133 26.05 5.30 -38.12
N SER A 134 26.97 6.23 -38.32
CA SER A 134 27.82 6.30 -39.52
C SER A 134 28.80 5.14 -39.56
#